data_AF-A0A317MGW8-F1
#
_entry.id   AF-A0A317MGW8-F1
#
_cell.length_a   1.000
_cell.length_b   1.000
_cell.length_c   1.000
_cell.angle_alpha   90.00
_cell.angle_beta   90.00
_cell.angle_gamma   90.00
#
_symmetry.space_group_name_H-M   'P 1'
#
loop_
_entity.id
_entity.type
_entity.pdbx_description
1 polymer ?
#
loop_
_entity_poly.entity_id
_entity_poly.type
_entity_poly.pdbx_seq_one_letter_code
_entity_poly.pdbx_strand_id
1 'polypeptide(L)'
;MPWYNGDYPPSYKNKPVKVRNKAVEIANALLAEGMPEGVAIATGLKRARETFSNKNANKSRKKPLSTKRSRAKSDDEDSHV
;
A
#
# COMPACT_ATOMS: atom_id res chain seq x y z
N MET A 1 9.83 -22.00 -6.83
CA MET A 1 11.04 -21.24 -7.29
C MET A 1 10.95 -19.78 -6.83
N PRO A 2 12.04 -19.00 -6.70
CA PRO A 2 11.93 -17.56 -6.42
C PRO A 2 11.37 -16.83 -7.64
N TRP A 3 10.09 -16.45 -7.62
CA TRP A 3 9.49 -15.70 -8.72
C TRP A 3 10.03 -14.28 -8.76
N TYR A 4 10.45 -13.83 -9.95
CA TYR A 4 11.03 -12.51 -10.16
C TYR A 4 10.22 -11.72 -11.20
N ASN A 5 10.15 -10.39 -11.01
CA ASN A 5 9.30 -9.39 -11.67
C ASN A 5 8.89 -9.65 -13.14
N GLY A 6 7.96 -10.57 -13.38
CA GLY A 6 7.51 -10.95 -14.72
C GLY A 6 6.99 -12.38 -14.77
N ASP A 7 7.70 -13.31 -14.11
CA ASP A 7 7.28 -14.69 -13.96
C ASP A 7 6.32 -14.83 -12.76
N TYR A 8 5.16 -15.44 -12.99
CA TYR A 8 4.09 -15.57 -12.00
C TYR A 8 3.32 -16.88 -12.26
N PRO A 9 2.89 -17.62 -11.21
CA PRO A 9 2.05 -18.80 -11.38
C PRO A 9 0.72 -18.43 -12.10
N PRO A 10 0.14 -19.31 -12.94
CA PRO A 10 -1.03 -18.99 -13.77
C PRO A 10 -2.21 -18.36 -13.01
N SER A 11 -2.44 -18.78 -11.76
CA SER A 11 -3.44 -18.27 -10.83
C SER A 11 -3.38 -16.74 -10.59
N TYR A 12 -2.22 -16.12 -10.85
CA TYR A 12 -1.99 -14.68 -10.65
C TYR A 12 -2.22 -13.85 -11.92
N LYS A 13 -2.28 -14.47 -13.12
CA LYS A 13 -2.35 -13.78 -14.42
C LYS A 13 -3.50 -12.76 -14.47
N ASN A 14 -4.70 -13.18 -14.07
CA ASN A 14 -5.91 -12.36 -13.98
C ASN A 14 -6.02 -11.58 -12.65
N LYS A 15 -4.94 -10.99 -12.15
CA LYS A 15 -4.92 -10.17 -10.92
C LYS A 15 -4.18 -8.85 -11.19
N PRO A 16 -4.59 -7.73 -10.56
CA PRO A 16 -3.91 -6.44 -10.76
C PRO A 16 -2.48 -6.50 -10.25
N VAL A 17 -1.55 -5.85 -10.95
CA VAL A 17 -0.09 -5.92 -10.72
C VAL A 17 0.27 -5.68 -9.25
N LYS A 18 -0.34 -4.67 -8.61
CA LYS A 18 -0.12 -4.33 -7.19
C LYS A 18 -0.37 -5.52 -6.24
N VAL A 19 -1.36 -6.37 -6.54
CA VAL A 19 -1.66 -7.60 -5.77
C VAL A 19 -0.66 -8.71 -6.12
N ARG A 20 -0.29 -8.88 -7.40
CA ARG A 20 0.69 -9.91 -7.82
C ARG A 20 2.05 -9.71 -7.15
N ASN A 21 2.59 -8.49 -7.20
CA ASN A 21 3.92 -8.19 -6.65
C ASN A 21 3.96 -8.49 -5.14
N LYS A 22 2.93 -8.07 -4.39
CA LYS A 22 2.84 -8.39 -2.95
C LYS A 22 2.61 -9.87 -2.67
N ALA A 23 1.89 -10.58 -3.55
CA ALA A 23 1.68 -12.02 -3.43
C ALA A 23 2.96 -12.83 -3.69
N VAL A 24 3.82 -12.39 -4.63
CA VAL A 24 5.15 -12.96 -4.88
C VAL A 24 6.11 -12.66 -3.74
N GLU A 25 6.16 -11.42 -3.26
CA GLU A 25 7.00 -11.03 -2.12
C GLU A 25 6.73 -11.94 -0.90
N ILE A 26 5.45 -12.18 -0.59
CA ILE A 26 5.04 -13.09 0.49
C ILE A 26 5.37 -14.55 0.13
N ALA A 27 5.00 -15.03 -1.06
CA ALA A 27 5.22 -16.43 -1.43
C ALA A 27 6.71 -16.81 -1.49
N ASN A 28 7.59 -15.90 -1.91
CA ASN A 28 9.04 -16.09 -1.88
C ASN A 28 9.58 -16.23 -0.44
N ALA A 29 9.03 -15.49 0.53
CA ALA A 29 9.37 -15.67 1.95
C ALA A 29 8.88 -17.03 2.48
N LEU A 30 7.63 -17.42 2.19
CA LEU A 30 7.09 -18.73 2.60
C LEU A 30 7.86 -19.90 1.96
N LEU A 31 8.36 -19.74 0.73
CA LEU A 31 9.26 -20.70 0.08
C LEU A 31 10.64 -20.78 0.75
N ALA A 32 11.18 -19.65 1.24
CA ALA A 32 12.43 -19.63 2.02
C ALA A 32 12.25 -20.26 3.42
N GLU A 33 11.05 -20.20 3.99
CA GLU A 33 10.63 -20.97 5.18
C GLU A 33 10.42 -22.47 4.89
N GLY A 34 10.60 -22.91 3.64
CA GLY A 34 10.47 -24.32 3.24
C GLY A 34 9.03 -24.82 3.02
N MET A 35 8.03 -23.93 2.98
CA MET A 35 6.63 -24.35 2.74
C MET A 35 6.39 -24.82 1.30
N PRO A 36 5.48 -25.80 1.10
CA PRO A 36 5.16 -26.33 -0.22
C PRO A 36 4.55 -25.27 -1.13
N GLU A 37 4.96 -25.29 -2.40
CA GLU A 37 4.73 -24.20 -3.36
C GLU A 37 3.25 -23.78 -3.51
N GLY A 38 2.33 -24.74 -3.62
CA GLY A 38 0.89 -24.46 -3.72
C GLY A 38 0.32 -23.72 -2.50
N VAL A 39 0.84 -24.00 -1.30
CA VAL A 39 0.44 -23.32 -0.05
C VAL A 39 1.04 -21.92 0.01
N ALA A 40 2.30 -21.75 -0.42
CA ALA A 40 2.94 -20.44 -0.53
C ALA A 40 2.18 -19.52 -1.52
N ILE A 41 1.76 -20.04 -2.68
CA ILE A 41 0.96 -19.33 -3.69
C ILE A 41 -0.42 -18.94 -3.13
N ALA A 42 -1.15 -19.90 -2.53
CA ALA A 42 -2.49 -19.65 -2.00
C ALA A 42 -2.46 -18.60 -0.86
N THR A 43 -1.49 -18.73 0.06
CA THR A 43 -1.32 -17.84 1.21
C THR A 43 -0.84 -16.46 0.79
N GLY A 44 0.11 -16.38 -0.14
CA GLY A 44 0.61 -15.14 -0.72
C GLY A 44 -0.51 -14.32 -1.36
N LEU A 45 -1.34 -14.94 -2.21
CA LEU A 45 -2.48 -14.27 -2.83
C LEU A 45 -3.57 -13.86 -1.84
N LYS A 46 -3.83 -14.67 -0.80
CA LYS A 46 -4.80 -14.34 0.26
C LYS A 46 -4.36 -13.11 1.04
N ARG A 47 -3.15 -13.14 1.64
CA ARG A 47 -2.59 -11.99 2.39
C ARG A 47 -2.45 -10.74 1.52
N ALA A 48 -2.01 -10.89 0.26
CA ALA A 48 -1.95 -9.77 -0.68
C ALA A 48 -3.33 -9.11 -0.87
N ARG A 49 -4.38 -9.89 -1.19
CA ARG A 49 -5.76 -9.38 -1.30
C ARG A 49 -6.21 -8.63 -0.04
N GLU A 50 -6.02 -9.22 1.13
CA GLU A 50 -6.39 -8.64 2.42
C GLU A 50 -5.74 -7.26 2.64
N THR A 51 -4.43 -7.12 2.35
CA THR A 51 -3.72 -5.83 2.48
C THR A 51 -4.21 -4.74 1.52
N PHE A 52 -4.85 -5.08 0.39
CA PHE A 52 -5.42 -4.09 -0.53
C PHE A 52 -6.89 -3.80 -0.25
N SER A 53 -7.70 -4.80 0.10
CA SER A 53 -9.08 -4.59 0.55
C SER A 53 -9.15 -3.68 1.78
N ASN A 54 -8.32 -3.93 2.80
CA ASN A 54 -8.33 -3.15 4.04
C ASN A 54 -7.73 -1.72 3.85
N LYS A 55 -6.88 -1.51 2.82
CA LYS A 55 -6.40 -0.16 2.46
C LYS A 55 -7.51 0.75 1.91
N ASN A 56 -8.58 0.20 1.32
CA ASN A 56 -9.72 1.01 0.90
C ASN A 56 -10.53 1.53 2.10
N ALA A 57 -10.67 0.74 3.17
CA ALA A 57 -11.33 1.18 4.41
C ALA A 57 -10.54 2.28 5.15
N ASN A 58 -9.20 2.22 5.14
CA ASN A 58 -8.35 3.14 5.91
C ASN A 58 -7.92 4.42 5.17
N LYS A 59 -8.17 4.56 3.86
CA LYS A 59 -7.72 5.74 3.09
C LYS A 59 -8.48 7.04 3.42
N SER A 60 -9.52 6.96 4.26
CA SER A 60 -10.35 8.09 4.71
C SER A 60 -9.76 8.89 5.89
N ARG A 61 -8.78 8.34 6.64
CA ARG A 61 -8.39 8.86 7.97
C ARG A 61 -7.03 9.58 8.06
N LYS A 62 -6.35 9.88 6.95
CA LYS A 62 -5.05 10.59 6.95
C LYS A 62 -4.97 11.70 5.88
N LYS A 63 -5.78 12.74 5.99
CA LYS A 63 -5.44 14.09 5.49
C LYS A 63 -4.82 14.90 6.65
N PRO A 64 -3.50 15.16 6.67
CA PRO A 64 -2.92 16.12 7.60
C PRO A 64 -3.22 17.55 7.10
N LEU A 65 -4.45 18.04 7.35
CA LEU A 65 -4.82 19.43 7.04
C LEU A 65 -4.25 20.37 8.12
N SER A 66 -2.93 20.52 8.12
CA SER A 66 -2.20 21.45 8.98
C SER A 66 -1.73 22.68 8.21
N THR A 67 -2.62 23.28 7.40
CA THR A 67 -2.44 24.66 6.94
C THR A 67 -2.50 25.55 8.19
N LYS A 68 -1.33 26.04 8.62
CA LYS A 68 -1.20 26.76 9.89
C LYS A 68 -2.06 28.03 9.89
N ARG A 69 -2.80 28.27 10.97
CA ARG A 69 -3.30 29.61 11.28
C ARG A 69 -2.14 30.40 11.89
N SER A 70 -1.61 31.38 11.15
CA SER A 70 -0.79 32.46 11.70
C SER A 70 -1.63 33.73 11.72
N ARG A 71 -2.48 33.86 12.75
CA ARG A 71 -3.19 35.11 13.07
C ARG A 71 -2.18 36.04 13.75
N ALA A 72 -1.79 37.11 13.07
CA ALA A 72 -1.21 38.30 13.66
C ALA A 72 -2.13 39.48 13.33
N LYS A 73 -2.39 40.34 14.32
CA LYS A 73 -3.17 41.57 14.19
C LYS A 73 -2.47 42.64 15.02
N SER A 74 -2.10 43.70 14.32
CA SER A 74 -1.71 45.04 14.78
C SER A 74 -1.95 45.90 13.53
N ASP A 75 -2.86 46.88 13.45
CA ASP A 75 -3.21 47.98 14.38
C ASP A 75 -2.28 49.20 14.22
N ASP A 76 -2.90 50.35 13.90
CA ASP A 76 -2.53 51.78 14.10
C ASP A 76 -1.23 52.34 13.42
N GLU A 77 -1.20 53.44 12.64
CA GLU A 77 -2.25 54.32 12.02
C GLU A 77 -2.04 54.42 10.47
N ASP A 78 -2.02 55.49 9.65
CA ASP A 78 -2.14 56.98 9.68
C ASP A 78 -2.74 57.44 8.31
N SER A 79 -3.05 58.74 8.09
CA SER A 79 -3.58 59.29 6.83
C SER A 79 -2.93 60.61 6.35
N HIS A 80 -1.99 60.51 5.39
CA HIS A 80 -1.30 61.62 4.71
C HIS A 80 -0.77 61.15 3.32
N VAL A 81 -0.82 61.88 2.20
CA VAL A 81 -1.45 63.16 1.79
C VAL A 81 -2.15 62.94 0.44
#